data_AF-A0A383DJ38-F1
#
_entry.id   AF-A0A383DJ38-F1
#
_cell.length_a   1.000
_cell.length_b   1.000
_cell.length_c   1.000
_cell.angle_alpha   90.00
_cell.angle_beta   90.00
_cell.angle_gamma   90.00
#
_symmetry.space_group_name_H-M   'P 1'
#
loop_
_entity.id
_entity.type
_entity.pdbx_description
1 polymer ?
#
loop_
_entity_poly.entity_id
_entity_poly.type
_entity_poly.pdbx_seq_one_letter_code
_entity_poly.pdbx_strand_id
1 'polypeptide(L)'
;AVSEGSWRKGLSVDIHLTQDLQKAWHEATDALGLARGTRLDSTSATALLRRCLAIGPATGESTAPLPPPERLVRLRGQLPQLASCLVEGAAAQVAQALEDPTYCRRLVELAADLRMSERMAPEICLAIRAGSMEMLSEAPLDAVIFADPQLIGHELYPLCIDACVAAGPKHVPVGVRLDWLVGDSATRVIHYDLEEDRFIEMSLVTPRRLDRALPLALGADEQHHHRTLDELFAER
;
A
#
# COMPACT_ATOMS: atom_id res chain seq x y z
N ALA A 1 -7.57 33.67 -45.36
CA ALA A 1 -8.17 32.45 -44.80
C ALA A 1 -7.10 31.80 -43.92
N VAL A 2 -7.12 32.13 -42.63
CA VAL A 2 -7.59 31.26 -41.51
C VAL A 2 -6.74 30.00 -41.34
N SER A 3 -6.18 29.93 -40.14
CA SER A 3 -5.38 28.92 -39.44
C SER A 3 -6.02 27.54 -39.30
N GLU A 4 -5.19 26.53 -39.00
CA GLU A 4 -5.27 25.59 -37.85
C GLU A 4 -4.60 24.25 -38.19
N GLY A 5 -3.54 23.87 -37.47
CA GLY A 5 -3.67 22.72 -36.57
C GLY A 5 -2.37 22.42 -35.82
N SER A 6 -2.06 23.27 -34.84
CA SER A 6 -1.41 22.86 -33.59
C SER A 6 -2.27 21.80 -32.91
N TRP A 7 -1.67 20.85 -32.17
CA TRP A 7 -2.09 20.28 -30.86
C TRP A 7 -1.45 18.90 -30.66
N ARG A 8 -0.12 18.88 -30.47
CA ARG A 8 0.57 17.89 -29.63
C ARG A 8 1.63 18.62 -28.81
N LYS A 9 1.19 19.52 -27.94
CA LYS A 9 1.96 19.87 -26.74
C LYS A 9 1.40 19.00 -25.64
N GLY A 10 2.14 17.95 -25.29
CA GLY A 10 1.98 17.34 -23.97
C GLY A 10 2.08 18.47 -22.96
N LEU A 11 1.03 18.66 -22.18
CA LEU A 11 1.02 19.58 -21.07
C LEU A 11 2.04 19.05 -20.05
N SER A 12 3.29 19.44 -20.21
CA SER A 12 4.22 19.57 -19.08
C SER A 12 3.57 20.58 -18.16
N VAL A 13 2.85 20.10 -17.15
CA VAL A 13 2.45 20.94 -16.04
C VAL A 13 3.78 21.32 -15.39
N ASP A 14 4.19 22.57 -15.53
CA ASP A 14 5.36 23.10 -14.82
C ASP A 14 5.00 23.17 -13.34
N ILE A 15 5.14 22.01 -12.71
CA ILE A 15 4.92 21.81 -11.30
C ILE A 15 6.23 22.26 -10.61
N HIS A 16 6.17 23.34 -9.83
CA HIS A 16 7.29 23.73 -8.97
C HIS A 16 7.37 22.83 -7.72
N LEU A 17 7.79 21.58 -7.92
CA LEU A 17 8.22 20.69 -6.83
C LEU A 17 9.68 20.98 -6.48
N THR A 18 10.04 20.72 -5.23
CA THR A 18 11.46 20.59 -4.89
C THR A 18 12.05 19.39 -5.62
N GLN A 19 13.37 19.39 -5.82
CA GLN A 19 14.07 18.29 -6.49
C GLN A 19 13.80 16.93 -5.83
N ASP A 20 13.73 16.89 -4.49
CA ASP A 20 13.45 15.67 -3.73
C ASP A 20 12.03 15.15 -3.96
N LEU A 21 11.03 16.04 -3.98
CA LEU A 21 9.64 15.63 -4.23
C LEU A 21 9.46 15.20 -5.69
N GLN A 22 10.13 15.86 -6.62
CA GLN A 22 10.14 15.45 -8.02
C GLN A 22 10.78 14.07 -8.16
N LYS A 23 11.90 13.79 -7.49
CA LYS A 23 12.53 12.47 -7.47
C LYS A 23 11.58 11.41 -6.88
N ALA A 24 10.96 11.68 -5.73
CA ALA A 24 10.02 10.76 -5.09
C ALA A 24 8.82 10.42 -6.00
N TRP A 25 8.32 11.39 -6.75
CA TRP A 25 7.22 11.18 -7.69
C TRP A 25 7.61 10.31 -8.88
N HIS A 26 8.79 10.52 -9.45
CA HIS A 26 9.31 9.65 -10.51
C HIS A 26 9.50 8.22 -10.00
N GLU A 27 10.11 8.04 -8.83
CA GLU A 27 10.30 6.70 -8.25
C GLU A 27 8.98 6.02 -7.90
N ALA A 28 7.96 6.77 -7.48
CA ALA A 28 6.62 6.24 -7.23
C ALA A 28 5.95 5.76 -8.53
N THR A 29 5.98 6.59 -9.58
CA THR A 29 5.39 6.23 -10.89
C THR A 29 6.13 5.05 -11.52
N ASP A 30 7.47 5.05 -11.50
CA ASP A 30 8.29 3.95 -12.02
C ASP A 30 7.99 2.64 -11.27
N ALA A 31 7.81 2.67 -9.94
CA ALA A 31 7.53 1.46 -9.16
C ALA A 31 6.11 0.92 -9.34
N LEU A 32 5.15 1.77 -9.70
CA LEU A 32 3.79 1.39 -10.06
C LEU A 32 3.66 0.98 -11.54
N GLY A 33 4.76 0.96 -12.31
CA GLY A 33 4.72 0.67 -13.74
C GLY A 33 4.02 1.76 -14.58
N LEU A 34 3.83 2.95 -14.02
CA LEU A 34 3.16 4.07 -14.67
C LEU A 34 4.14 4.92 -15.48
N ALA A 35 3.65 5.62 -16.51
CA ALA A 35 4.45 6.59 -17.22
C ALA A 35 4.93 7.70 -16.28
N ARG A 36 6.17 8.16 -16.46
CA ARG A 36 6.74 9.23 -15.63
C ARG A 36 5.90 10.50 -15.67
N GLY A 37 5.67 11.08 -14.49
CA GLY A 37 4.83 12.28 -14.34
C GLY A 37 3.33 12.00 -14.42
N THR A 38 2.91 10.73 -14.41
CA THR A 38 1.49 10.38 -14.28
C THR A 38 0.98 10.85 -12.92
N ARG A 39 -0.18 11.52 -12.94
CA ARG A 39 -0.87 11.90 -11.72
C ARG A 39 -1.45 10.67 -11.04
N LEU A 40 -1.23 10.56 -9.75
CA LEU A 40 -1.64 9.39 -8.96
C LEU A 40 -3.06 9.57 -8.43
N ASP A 41 -3.85 8.49 -8.47
CA ASP A 41 -5.09 8.40 -7.71
C ASP A 41 -4.83 8.37 -6.19
N SER A 42 -5.91 8.37 -5.40
CA SER A 42 -5.79 8.43 -3.94
C SER A 42 -5.20 7.16 -3.29
N THR A 43 -5.31 6.00 -3.94
CA THR A 43 -4.73 4.73 -3.48
C THR A 43 -3.25 4.66 -3.89
N SER A 44 -2.97 4.94 -5.16
CA SER A 44 -1.61 5.00 -5.72
C SER A 44 -0.74 6.09 -5.07
N ALA A 45 -1.36 7.12 -4.47
CA ALA A 45 -0.67 8.16 -3.72
C ALA A 45 0.22 7.61 -2.59
N THR A 46 -0.12 6.45 -2.00
CA THR A 46 0.71 5.80 -0.97
C THR A 46 2.16 5.63 -1.42
N ALA A 47 2.40 5.23 -2.69
CA ALA A 47 3.75 5.01 -3.22
C ALA A 47 4.59 6.30 -3.18
N LEU A 48 3.98 7.45 -3.42
CA LEU A 48 4.62 8.77 -3.31
C LEU A 48 4.81 9.16 -1.83
N LEU A 49 3.76 9.07 -1.02
CA LEU A 49 3.77 9.50 0.38
C LEU A 49 4.83 8.73 1.20
N ARG A 50 4.96 7.42 0.99
CA ARG A 50 5.95 6.60 1.71
C ARG A 50 7.39 6.99 1.34
N ARG A 51 7.64 7.38 0.08
CA ARG A 51 8.94 7.91 -0.37
C ARG A 51 9.22 9.29 0.20
N CYS A 52 8.23 10.19 0.22
CA CYS A 52 8.35 11.49 0.88
C CYS A 52 8.63 11.38 2.38
N LEU A 53 8.07 10.37 3.04
CA LEU A 53 8.44 10.04 4.41
C LEU A 53 9.87 9.51 4.46
N ALA A 54 10.24 8.55 3.60
CA ALA A 54 11.56 7.92 3.53
C ALA A 54 12.70 8.93 3.32
N ILE A 55 12.45 10.01 2.57
CA ILE A 55 13.36 11.14 2.42
C ILE A 55 13.62 11.79 3.79
N GLY A 56 14.83 11.67 4.31
CA GLY A 56 15.28 12.44 5.49
C GLY A 56 15.37 13.94 5.19
N PRO A 57 15.51 14.82 6.19
CA PRO A 57 15.74 16.24 5.92
C PRO A 57 16.99 16.44 5.04
N ALA A 58 16.87 17.27 4.00
CA ALA A 58 17.95 17.64 3.08
C ALA A 58 18.90 18.72 3.66
N THR A 59 18.68 19.16 4.90
CA THR A 59 19.52 20.14 5.58
C THR A 59 20.64 19.41 6.31
N GLY A 60 21.89 19.80 6.08
CA GLY A 60 23.12 19.16 6.58
C GLY A 60 23.35 19.15 8.10
N GLU A 61 22.29 19.05 8.90
CA GLU A 61 22.35 18.87 10.34
C GLU A 61 21.48 17.67 10.74
N SER A 62 22.14 16.64 11.27
CA SER A 62 21.60 15.37 11.77
C SER A 62 21.25 14.29 10.72
N THR A 63 22.10 13.25 10.69
CA THR A 63 21.87 11.98 10.00
C THR A 63 20.86 11.08 10.72
N ALA A 64 20.30 11.53 11.85
CA ALA A 64 19.29 10.77 12.59
C ALA A 64 17.92 10.91 11.91
N PRO A 65 17.20 9.80 11.64
CA PRO A 65 15.83 9.89 11.15
C PRO A 65 14.96 10.69 12.14
N LEU A 66 14.16 11.63 11.63
CA LEU A 66 13.13 12.29 12.44
C LEU A 66 12.21 11.24 13.08
N PRO A 67 11.74 11.45 14.32
CA PRO A 67 10.77 10.55 14.94
C PRO A 67 9.48 10.49 14.09
N PRO A 68 8.74 9.36 14.11
CA PRO A 68 7.55 9.17 13.26
C PRO A 68 6.52 10.31 13.28
N PRO A 69 6.18 10.93 14.45
CA PRO A 69 5.24 12.04 14.49
C PRO A 69 5.69 13.27 13.68
N GLU A 70 6.98 13.62 13.74
CA GLU A 70 7.53 14.78 13.03
C GLU A 70 7.56 14.59 11.52
N ARG A 71 7.86 13.36 11.06
CA ARG A 71 7.81 13.02 9.62
C ARG A 71 6.39 13.19 9.05
N LEU A 72 5.38 12.77 9.82
CA LEU A 72 3.98 12.94 9.42
C LEU A 72 3.54 14.40 9.40
N VAL A 73 3.96 15.21 10.39
CA VAL A 73 3.71 16.67 10.39
C VAL A 73 4.31 17.33 9.16
N ARG A 74 5.56 17.00 8.82
CA ARG A 74 6.23 17.51 7.62
C ARG A 74 5.50 17.08 6.34
N LEU A 75 5.12 15.80 6.24
CA LEU A 75 4.36 15.28 5.10
C LEU A 75 3.04 16.05 4.92
N ARG A 76 2.29 16.28 6.00
CA ARG A 76 1.06 17.09 5.96
C ARG A 76 1.33 18.51 5.46
N GLY A 77 2.42 19.14 5.89
CA GLY A 77 2.84 20.46 5.41
C GLY A 77 3.22 20.51 3.93
N GLN A 78 3.61 19.37 3.34
CA GLN A 78 3.97 19.24 1.92
C GLN A 78 2.77 18.91 1.02
N LEU A 79 1.60 18.55 1.57
CA LEU A 79 0.41 18.17 0.80
C LEU A 79 0.00 19.20 -0.28
N PRO A 80 0.04 20.53 -0.04
CA PRO A 80 -0.30 21.50 -1.08
C PRO A 80 0.60 21.40 -2.32
N GLN A 81 1.89 21.09 -2.14
CA GLN A 81 2.82 20.89 -3.26
C GLN A 81 2.55 19.56 -3.95
N LEU A 82 2.34 18.50 -3.16
CA LEU A 82 2.06 17.14 -3.65
C LEU A 82 0.73 17.04 -4.41
N ALA A 83 -0.24 17.93 -4.14
CA ALA A 83 -1.54 17.93 -4.80
C ALA A 83 -1.44 18.00 -6.34
N SER A 84 -0.38 18.64 -6.86
CA SER A 84 -0.10 18.72 -8.29
C SER A 84 0.27 17.37 -8.94
N CYS A 85 0.81 16.44 -8.14
CA CYS A 85 1.13 15.06 -8.52
C CYS A 85 -0.07 14.12 -8.43
N LEU A 86 -1.22 14.60 -7.92
CA LEU A 86 -2.40 13.80 -7.68
C LEU A 86 -3.50 14.17 -8.67
N VAL A 87 -4.37 13.21 -8.97
CA VAL A 87 -5.61 13.49 -9.73
C VAL A 87 -6.55 14.39 -8.92
N GLU A 88 -7.51 15.01 -9.60
CA GLU A 88 -8.47 15.90 -8.96
C GLU A 88 -9.21 15.19 -7.81
N GLY A 89 -9.33 15.85 -6.66
CA GLY A 89 -9.98 15.31 -5.46
C GLY A 89 -9.16 14.31 -4.65
N ALA A 90 -8.07 13.72 -5.19
CA ALA A 90 -7.25 12.77 -4.44
C ALA A 90 -6.48 13.44 -3.29
N ALA A 91 -6.02 14.69 -3.46
CA ALA A 91 -5.33 15.43 -2.40
C ALA A 91 -6.19 15.61 -1.14
N ALA A 92 -7.48 15.89 -1.30
CA ALA A 92 -8.41 16.03 -0.18
C ALA A 92 -8.65 14.68 0.52
N GLN A 93 -8.75 13.59 -0.23
CA GLN A 93 -8.87 12.24 0.34
C GLN A 93 -7.62 11.84 1.12
N VAL A 94 -6.43 12.13 0.57
CA VAL A 94 -5.15 11.88 1.25
C VAL A 94 -5.05 12.70 2.53
N ALA A 95 -5.42 13.99 2.49
CA ALA A 95 -5.43 14.83 3.68
C ALA A 95 -6.34 14.25 4.78
N GLN A 96 -7.54 13.79 4.42
CA GLN A 96 -8.44 13.10 5.34
C GLN A 96 -7.85 11.80 5.88
N ALA A 97 -7.22 10.98 5.03
CA ALA A 97 -6.61 9.72 5.43
C ALA A 97 -5.42 9.92 6.38
N LEU A 98 -4.69 11.02 6.23
CA LEU A 98 -3.61 11.39 7.14
C LEU A 98 -4.12 11.81 8.53
N GLU A 99 -5.43 11.94 8.76
CA GLU A 99 -5.98 12.08 10.11
C GLU A 99 -6.27 10.74 10.78
N ASP A 100 -6.29 9.62 10.03
CA ASP A 100 -6.45 8.28 10.58
C ASP A 100 -5.12 7.73 11.14
N PRO A 101 -5.05 7.41 12.44
CA PRO A 101 -3.86 6.81 13.05
C PRO A 101 -3.45 5.47 12.41
N THR A 102 -4.42 4.68 11.94
CA THR A 102 -4.16 3.37 11.33
C THR A 102 -3.45 3.55 9.99
N TYR A 103 -3.98 4.43 9.14
CA TYR A 103 -3.35 4.80 7.87
C TYR A 103 -1.93 5.36 8.09
N CYS A 104 -1.78 6.30 9.02
CA CYS A 104 -0.48 6.90 9.34
C CYS A 104 0.55 5.88 9.82
N ARG A 105 0.15 4.97 10.72
CA ARG A 105 1.02 3.90 11.22
C ARG A 105 1.49 3.00 10.07
N ARG A 106 0.56 2.51 9.24
CA ARG A 106 0.90 1.66 8.09
C ARG A 106 1.78 2.37 7.07
N LEU A 107 1.52 3.64 6.81
CA LEU A 107 2.34 4.44 5.91
C LEU A 107 3.78 4.59 6.41
N VAL A 108 3.99 4.74 7.73
CA VAL A 108 5.33 4.77 8.34
C VAL A 108 6.02 3.42 8.24
N GLU A 109 5.30 2.32 8.50
CA GLU A 109 5.83 0.95 8.35
C GLU A 109 6.30 0.70 6.91
N LEU A 110 5.46 1.01 5.90
CA LEU A 110 5.82 0.89 4.48
C LEU A 110 6.96 1.81 4.03
N ALA A 111 7.17 2.94 4.72
CA ALA A 111 8.29 3.84 4.48
C ALA A 111 9.59 3.32 5.13
N ALA A 112 9.50 2.51 6.19
CA ALA A 112 10.63 1.83 6.78
C ALA A 112 11.13 0.68 5.88
N ASP A 113 10.20 -0.09 5.30
CA ASP A 113 10.50 -1.18 4.35
C ASP A 113 11.41 -0.72 3.20
N LEU A 114 11.18 0.49 2.65
CA LEU A 114 12.02 1.10 1.59
C LEU A 114 13.49 1.22 1.94
N ARG A 115 13.82 1.29 3.23
CA ARG A 115 15.19 1.48 3.72
C ARG A 115 15.86 0.15 4.06
N MET A 116 15.08 -0.93 4.13
CA MET A 116 15.53 -2.23 4.61
C MET A 116 15.90 -3.17 3.45
N SER A 117 15.18 -3.09 2.32
CA SER A 117 15.40 -3.98 1.20
C SER A 117 15.11 -3.31 -0.14
N GLU A 118 15.77 -3.81 -1.18
CA GLU A 118 15.43 -3.50 -2.57
C GLU A 118 14.07 -4.11 -2.93
N ARG A 119 13.37 -3.47 -3.87
CA ARG A 119 12.04 -3.91 -4.27
C ARG A 119 12.11 -5.22 -5.06
N MET A 120 11.66 -6.31 -4.45
CA MET A 120 11.49 -7.61 -5.12
C MET A 120 10.03 -8.03 -5.30
N ALA A 121 9.08 -7.28 -4.72
CA ALA A 121 7.66 -7.46 -4.90
C ALA A 121 6.97 -6.17 -5.41
N PRO A 122 5.74 -6.29 -5.94
CA PRO A 122 4.90 -5.15 -6.27
C PRO A 122 4.68 -4.17 -5.10
N GLU A 123 4.33 -2.91 -5.43
CA GLU A 123 4.05 -1.88 -4.42
C GLU A 123 2.81 -2.23 -3.59
N ILE A 124 2.87 -2.00 -2.27
CA ILE A 124 1.68 -1.99 -1.41
C ILE A 124 1.11 -0.57 -1.36
N CYS A 125 -0.11 -0.41 -1.88
CA CYS A 125 -0.87 0.83 -1.84
C CYS A 125 -1.98 0.74 -0.79
N LEU A 126 -2.20 1.79 -0.01
CA LEU A 126 -3.21 1.81 1.04
C LEU A 126 -4.50 2.42 0.49
N ALA A 127 -5.56 1.63 0.41
CA ALA A 127 -6.88 2.14 0.07
C ALA A 127 -7.39 3.07 1.18
N ILE A 128 -7.84 4.26 0.81
CA ILE A 128 -8.41 5.24 1.75
C ILE A 128 -9.84 4.87 2.14
N ARG A 129 -10.57 4.20 1.26
CA ARG A 129 -11.94 3.75 1.50
C ARG A 129 -11.95 2.24 1.71
N ALA A 130 -12.90 1.79 2.54
CA ALA A 130 -13.15 0.37 2.68
C ALA A 130 -13.70 -0.21 1.36
N GLY A 131 -13.23 -1.39 0.98
CA GLY A 131 -13.69 -2.11 -0.20
C GLY A 131 -14.83 -3.08 0.12
N SER A 132 -15.56 -3.48 -0.93
CA SER A 132 -16.60 -4.50 -0.87
C SER A 132 -16.03 -5.88 -1.21
N MET A 133 -16.77 -6.94 -0.87
CA MET A 133 -16.37 -8.33 -1.16
C MET A 133 -16.30 -8.65 -2.65
N GLU A 134 -17.05 -7.92 -3.50
CA GLU A 134 -17.02 -8.10 -4.96
C GLU A 134 -15.61 -7.91 -5.53
N MET A 135 -14.76 -7.16 -4.82
CA MET A 135 -13.35 -6.96 -5.17
C MET A 135 -12.45 -8.17 -4.87
N LEU A 136 -12.89 -9.11 -4.01
CA LEU A 136 -12.06 -10.21 -3.51
C LEU A 136 -12.43 -11.58 -4.10
N SER A 137 -13.40 -11.66 -5.02
CA SER A 137 -13.97 -12.90 -5.60
C SER A 137 -15.09 -13.54 -4.77
N GLU A 138 -16.01 -14.25 -5.46
CA GLU A 138 -16.98 -15.17 -4.85
C GLU A 138 -16.36 -16.53 -4.46
N ALA A 139 -15.08 -16.74 -4.79
CA ALA A 139 -14.35 -17.94 -4.41
C ALA A 139 -14.13 -18.03 -2.88
N PRO A 140 -13.75 -19.21 -2.36
CA PRO A 140 -13.25 -19.34 -1.00
C PRO A 140 -12.11 -18.34 -0.74
N LEU A 141 -12.18 -17.63 0.39
CA LEU A 141 -11.16 -16.67 0.78
C LEU A 141 -10.02 -17.40 1.49
N ASP A 142 -9.02 -17.80 0.70
CA ASP A 142 -7.77 -18.34 1.19
C ASP A 142 -6.89 -17.19 1.70
N ALA A 143 -6.31 -17.34 2.89
CA ALA A 143 -5.53 -16.29 3.53
C ALA A 143 -4.14 -16.75 3.98
N VAL A 144 -3.16 -15.87 3.84
CA VAL A 144 -1.87 -15.96 4.51
C VAL A 144 -1.92 -15.06 5.74
N ILE A 145 -1.81 -15.65 6.93
CA ILE A 145 -1.92 -14.95 8.21
C ILE A 145 -0.53 -14.66 8.76
N PHE A 146 -0.25 -13.40 9.09
CA PHE A 146 1.05 -12.98 9.60
C PHE A 146 0.97 -12.05 10.81
N ALA A 147 2.04 -12.00 11.61
CA ALA A 147 2.13 -11.08 12.74
C ALA A 147 2.98 -9.84 12.38
N ASP A 148 4.11 -10.06 11.71
CA ASP A 148 5.03 -9.01 11.32
C ASP A 148 4.71 -8.51 9.90
N PRO A 149 4.31 -7.23 9.72
CA PRO A 149 4.03 -6.69 8.40
C PRO A 149 5.28 -6.27 7.63
N GLN A 150 6.48 -6.26 8.25
CA GLN A 150 7.69 -5.79 7.59
C GLN A 150 8.04 -6.66 6.39
N LEU A 151 8.25 -6.03 5.24
CA LEU A 151 8.59 -6.70 3.98
C LEU A 151 7.63 -7.84 3.56
N ILE A 152 6.43 -7.92 4.15
CA ILE A 152 5.50 -9.04 3.96
C ILE A 152 5.12 -9.26 2.49
N GLY A 153 5.15 -8.20 1.68
CA GLY A 153 4.93 -8.28 0.23
C GLY A 153 5.92 -9.21 -0.49
N HIS A 154 7.16 -9.33 0.00
CA HIS A 154 8.18 -10.22 -0.58
C HIS A 154 7.86 -11.71 -0.39
N GLU A 155 7.14 -12.04 0.68
CA GLU A 155 6.68 -13.40 0.96
C GLU A 155 5.31 -13.67 0.34
N LEU A 156 4.41 -12.68 0.38
CA LEU A 156 3.07 -12.81 -0.19
C LEU A 156 3.10 -12.93 -1.72
N TYR A 157 3.98 -12.20 -2.40
CA TYR A 157 4.02 -12.17 -3.85
C TYR A 157 4.26 -13.53 -4.51
N PRO A 158 5.31 -14.30 -4.17
CA PRO A 158 5.50 -15.62 -4.75
C PRO A 158 4.31 -16.54 -4.46
N LEU A 159 3.74 -16.51 -3.25
CA LEU A 159 2.55 -17.31 -2.92
C LEU A 159 1.33 -16.93 -3.77
N CYS A 160 1.12 -15.64 -4.02
CA CYS A 160 0.04 -15.15 -4.88
C CYS A 160 0.22 -15.63 -6.32
N ILE A 161 1.43 -15.54 -6.86
CA ILE A 161 1.74 -15.99 -8.23
C ILE A 161 1.61 -17.51 -8.35
N ASP A 162 2.16 -18.27 -7.41
CA ASP A 162 2.08 -19.74 -7.42
C ASP A 162 0.63 -20.21 -7.35
N ALA A 163 -0.19 -19.61 -6.48
CA ALA A 163 -1.62 -19.88 -6.40
C ALA A 163 -2.36 -19.52 -7.71
N CYS A 164 -2.05 -18.36 -8.29
CA CYS A 164 -2.62 -17.94 -9.57
C CYS A 164 -2.29 -18.93 -10.70
N VAL A 165 -1.05 -19.41 -10.77
CA VAL A 165 -0.61 -20.36 -11.79
C VAL A 165 -1.22 -21.74 -11.57
N ALA A 166 -1.30 -22.20 -10.31
CA ALA A 166 -1.77 -23.54 -9.98
C ALA A 166 -3.30 -23.68 -10.01
N ALA A 167 -4.04 -22.66 -9.56
CA ALA A 167 -5.48 -22.72 -9.35
C ALA A 167 -6.27 -21.62 -10.10
N GLY A 168 -5.59 -20.62 -10.66
CA GLY A 168 -6.20 -19.52 -11.39
C GLY A 168 -6.38 -18.24 -10.56
N PRO A 169 -6.71 -17.11 -11.22
CA PRO A 169 -6.71 -15.78 -10.60
C PRO A 169 -7.77 -15.60 -9.50
N LYS A 170 -8.82 -16.42 -9.48
CA LYS A 170 -9.87 -16.39 -8.46
C LYS A 170 -9.45 -17.01 -7.12
N HIS A 171 -8.30 -17.68 -7.07
CA HIS A 171 -7.79 -18.41 -5.92
C HIS A 171 -6.52 -17.77 -5.33
N VAL A 172 -6.21 -16.54 -5.73
CA VAL A 172 -5.08 -15.80 -5.17
C VAL A 172 -5.36 -15.50 -3.69
N PRO A 173 -4.49 -15.93 -2.77
CA PRO A 173 -4.72 -15.70 -1.35
C PRO A 173 -4.57 -14.21 -1.00
N VAL A 174 -5.24 -13.80 0.06
CA VAL A 174 -5.06 -12.47 0.67
C VAL A 174 -4.08 -12.54 1.84
N GLY A 175 -3.32 -11.48 2.05
CA GLY A 175 -2.57 -11.29 3.29
C GLY A 175 -3.47 -10.75 4.39
N VAL A 176 -3.41 -11.32 5.59
CA VAL A 176 -4.17 -10.85 6.77
C VAL A 176 -3.25 -10.78 7.98
N ARG A 177 -3.13 -9.59 8.59
CA ARG A 177 -2.39 -9.45 9.85
C ARG A 177 -3.22 -9.97 11.02
N LEU A 178 -2.58 -10.59 12.01
CA LEU A 178 -3.27 -11.18 13.17
C LEU A 178 -4.24 -10.22 13.87
N ASP A 179 -3.83 -8.96 14.07
CA ASP A 179 -4.66 -7.94 14.73
C ASP A 179 -5.82 -7.43 13.85
N TRP A 180 -5.95 -7.91 12.61
CA TRP A 180 -7.07 -7.61 11.71
C TRP A 180 -8.15 -8.68 11.77
N LEU A 181 -7.95 -9.75 12.53
CA LEU A 181 -8.94 -10.81 12.74
C LEU A 181 -9.87 -10.48 13.90
N VAL A 182 -11.16 -10.72 13.69
CA VAL A 182 -12.19 -10.78 14.74
C VAL A 182 -12.82 -12.16 14.66
N GLY A 183 -12.41 -13.06 15.56
CA GLY A 183 -12.67 -14.48 15.38
C GLY A 183 -11.95 -15.01 14.14
N ASP A 184 -12.66 -15.75 13.29
CA ASP A 184 -12.16 -16.28 12.02
C ASP A 184 -12.38 -15.33 10.82
N SER A 185 -12.79 -14.09 11.09
CA SER A 185 -13.16 -13.11 10.08
C SER A 185 -12.16 -11.97 10.00
N ALA A 186 -11.65 -11.70 8.80
CA ALA A 186 -10.77 -10.59 8.52
C ALA A 186 -11.56 -9.27 8.41
N THR A 187 -11.05 -8.21 9.02
CA THR A 187 -11.59 -6.84 8.92
C THR A 187 -10.80 -5.98 7.93
N ARG A 188 -9.61 -6.43 7.56
CA ARG A 188 -8.66 -5.76 6.66
C ARG A 188 -7.82 -6.82 5.97
N VAL A 189 -7.42 -6.55 4.74
CA VAL A 189 -6.64 -7.49 3.90
C VAL A 189 -5.61 -6.75 3.06
N ILE A 190 -4.58 -7.47 2.64
CA ILE A 190 -3.71 -7.11 1.52
C ILE A 190 -4.10 -8.03 0.35
N HIS A 191 -4.68 -7.49 -0.70
CA HIS A 191 -5.00 -8.26 -1.90
C HIS A 191 -4.04 -7.90 -3.03
N TYR A 192 -3.72 -8.88 -3.87
CA TYR A 192 -2.93 -8.66 -5.06
C TYR A 192 -3.84 -8.35 -6.25
N ASP A 193 -3.66 -7.17 -6.83
CA ASP A 193 -4.30 -6.74 -8.06
C ASP A 193 -3.44 -7.21 -9.24
N LEU A 194 -3.87 -8.28 -9.89
CA LEU A 194 -3.18 -8.91 -11.03
C LEU A 194 -3.15 -8.01 -12.26
N GLU A 195 -4.17 -7.18 -12.47
CA GLU A 195 -4.26 -6.34 -13.68
C GLU A 195 -3.25 -5.21 -13.62
N GLU A 196 -3.07 -4.64 -12.43
CA GLU A 196 -2.27 -3.46 -12.21
C GLU A 196 -0.92 -3.76 -11.52
N ASP A 197 -0.61 -5.06 -11.35
CA ASP A 197 0.59 -5.59 -10.72
C ASP A 197 0.99 -4.82 -9.45
N ARG A 198 0.08 -4.80 -8.47
CA ARG A 198 0.29 -4.14 -7.18
C ARG A 198 -0.49 -4.80 -6.06
N PHE A 199 -0.04 -4.63 -4.85
CA PHE A 199 -0.83 -4.96 -3.67
C PHE A 199 -1.66 -3.77 -3.24
N ILE A 200 -2.88 -4.03 -2.81
CA ILE A 200 -3.75 -3.04 -2.21
C ILE A 200 -4.11 -3.54 -0.81
N GLU A 201 -3.75 -2.76 0.20
CA GLU A 201 -4.20 -2.96 1.56
C GLU A 201 -5.48 -2.15 1.79
N MET A 202 -6.56 -2.82 2.20
CA MET A 202 -7.86 -2.17 2.41
C MET A 202 -8.59 -2.73 3.62
N SER A 203 -9.37 -1.86 4.29
CA SER A 203 -10.41 -2.31 5.21
C SER A 203 -11.58 -2.91 4.43
N LEU A 204 -12.28 -3.87 5.05
CA LEU A 204 -13.50 -4.44 4.51
C LEU A 204 -14.73 -3.76 5.10
N VAL A 205 -15.69 -3.41 4.25
CA VAL A 205 -16.99 -2.85 4.71
C VAL A 205 -17.73 -3.84 5.61
N THR A 206 -17.59 -5.13 5.34
CA THR A 206 -18.11 -6.23 6.16
C THR A 206 -16.98 -7.21 6.42
N PRO A 207 -16.70 -7.59 7.68
CA PRO A 207 -15.68 -8.58 7.96
C PRO A 207 -15.95 -9.89 7.21
N ARG A 208 -14.92 -10.50 6.64
CA ARG A 208 -15.04 -11.71 5.83
C ARG A 208 -14.39 -12.88 6.52
N ARG A 209 -15.20 -13.91 6.79
CA ARG A 209 -14.74 -15.22 7.25
C ARG A 209 -13.70 -15.78 6.30
N LEU A 210 -12.60 -16.28 6.85
CA LEU A 210 -11.56 -16.96 6.08
C LEU A 210 -11.97 -18.42 5.84
N ASP A 211 -11.81 -18.89 4.61
CA ASP A 211 -12.16 -20.26 4.22
C ASP A 211 -10.96 -21.21 4.39
N ARG A 212 -9.73 -20.70 4.25
CA ARG A 212 -8.47 -21.39 4.59
C ARG A 212 -7.44 -20.39 5.10
N ALA A 213 -6.52 -20.86 5.92
CA ALA A 213 -5.50 -20.03 6.53
C ALA A 213 -4.14 -20.75 6.49
N LEU A 214 -3.12 -20.05 6.01
CA LEU A 214 -1.72 -20.43 6.07
C LEU A 214 -1.00 -19.44 6.99
N PRO A 215 -0.56 -19.85 8.19
CA PRO A 215 0.24 -18.99 9.04
C PRO A 215 1.66 -18.80 8.47
N LEU A 216 2.18 -17.57 8.52
CA LEU A 216 3.50 -17.19 8.02
C LEU A 216 4.07 -16.03 8.83
N ALA A 217 5.37 -16.07 9.18
CA ALA A 217 6.06 -14.98 9.88
C ALA A 217 5.29 -14.48 11.12
N LEU A 218 4.98 -15.39 12.05
CA LEU A 218 4.20 -15.09 13.26
C LEU A 218 5.01 -14.39 14.36
N GLY A 219 6.25 -13.96 14.08
CA GLY A 219 7.08 -13.17 14.97
C GLY A 219 7.61 -13.95 16.18
N ALA A 220 8.00 -13.22 17.24
CA ALA A 220 8.68 -13.79 18.40
C ALA A 220 7.81 -14.78 19.22
N ASP A 221 6.49 -14.60 19.18
CA ASP A 221 5.51 -15.42 19.92
C ASP A 221 4.84 -16.49 19.02
N GLU A 222 5.55 -16.96 18.00
CA GLU A 222 5.04 -17.86 16.95
C GLU A 222 4.29 -19.09 17.49
N GLN A 223 4.80 -19.75 18.54
CA GLN A 223 4.11 -20.91 19.12
C GLN A 223 2.78 -20.54 19.79
N HIS A 224 2.67 -19.36 20.38
CA HIS A 224 1.41 -18.88 20.95
C HIS A 224 0.42 -18.56 19.83
N HIS A 225 0.87 -17.82 18.81
CA HIS A 225 0.04 -17.47 17.66
C HIS A 225 -0.47 -18.70 16.90
N HIS A 226 0.38 -19.72 16.69
CA HIS A 226 -0.06 -20.98 16.11
C HIS A 226 -1.20 -21.63 16.89
N ARG A 227 -1.06 -21.76 18.22
CA ARG A 227 -2.12 -22.34 19.06
C ARG A 227 -3.43 -21.56 18.97
N THR A 228 -3.35 -20.22 18.99
CA THR A 228 -4.53 -19.37 18.85
C THR A 228 -5.20 -19.55 17.49
N LEU A 229 -4.43 -19.64 16.41
CA LEU A 229 -4.98 -19.89 15.07
C LEU A 229 -5.57 -21.29 14.95
N ASP A 230 -4.91 -22.31 15.50
CA ASP A 230 -5.43 -23.68 15.53
C ASP A 230 -6.78 -23.73 16.25
N GLU A 231 -6.90 -23.08 17.41
CA GLU A 231 -8.17 -22.97 18.16
C GLU A 231 -9.25 -22.24 17.34
N LEU A 232 -8.90 -21.12 16.71
CA LEU A 232 -9.83 -20.33 15.89
C LEU A 232 -10.38 -21.08 14.68
N PHE A 233 -9.58 -21.97 14.09
CA PHE A 233 -9.95 -22.71 12.88
C PHE A 233 -10.27 -24.20 13.12
N ALA A 234 -10.17 -24.69 14.35
CA ALA A 234 -10.51 -26.08 14.71
C ALA A 234 -12.03 -26.35 14.73
N GLU A 235 -12.86 -25.33 14.96
CA GLU A 235 -14.34 -25.46 15.01
C GLU A 235 -15.03 -25.44 13.63
N ARG A 236 -14.30 -25.84 12.58
CA ARG A 236 -14.78 -25.82 11.19
C ARG A 236 -15.61 -27.03 10.79
#